data_AF-A0A970A6W4-F1
#
_entry.id   AF-A0A970A6W4-F1
#
_cell.length_a   1.000
_cell.length_b   1.000
_cell.length_c   1.000
_cell.angle_alpha   90.00
_cell.angle_beta   90.00
_cell.angle_gamma   90.00
#
_symmetry.space_group_name_H-M   'P 1'
#
loop_
_entity.id
_entity.type
_entity.pdbx_description
1 polymer ?
#
loop_
_entity_poly.entity_id
_entity_poly.type
_entity_poly.pdbx_seq_one_letter_code
_entity_poly.pdbx_strand_id
1 'polypeptide(L)'
;MGIGTVSRVLNNSVHVAEDTRKRVLDVIKARQYVRSAAASKLARNNVVETTVGLLLPDIGNHYFFEIFEAIYQKFRGLGIDLIIFNYEKHNPKVI
;
A
#
# COMPACT_ATOMS: atom_id res chain seq x y z
N MET A 1 28.97 6.78 -4.12
CA MET A 1 28.01 5.93 -3.40
C MET A 1 26.92 5.52 -4.36
N GLY A 2 26.52 4.24 -4.40
CA GLY A 2 25.51 3.74 -5.35
C GLY A 2 24.09 3.76 -4.78
N ILE A 3 23.11 3.62 -5.67
CA ILE A 3 21.66 3.52 -5.33
C ILE A 3 21.41 2.38 -4.34
N GLY A 4 22.13 1.25 -4.46
CA GLY A 4 22.03 0.12 -3.54
C GLY A 4 22.41 0.44 -2.10
N THR A 5 23.42 1.29 -1.88
CA THR A 5 23.84 1.70 -0.53
C THR A 5 22.77 2.58 0.12
N VAL A 6 22.19 3.51 -0.63
CA VAL A 6 21.09 4.36 -0.16
C VAL A 6 19.86 3.52 0.16
N SER A 7 19.52 2.56 -0.69
CA SER A 7 18.44 1.60 -0.44
C SER A 7 18.66 0.78 0.83
N ARG A 8 19.89 0.33 1.09
CA ARG A 8 20.24 -0.39 2.33
C ARG A 8 20.07 0.47 3.58
N VAL A 9 20.46 1.74 3.54
CA VAL A 9 20.22 2.68 4.65
C VAL A 9 18.73 2.87 4.89
N LEU A 10 17.95 3.11 3.83
CA LEU A 10 16.49 3.30 3.91
C LEU A 10 15.74 2.07 4.42
N ASN A 11 16.28 0.86 4.18
CA ASN A 11 15.70 -0.40 4.66
C ASN A 11 16.34 -0.90 5.97
N ASN A 12 17.13 -0.06 6.65
CA ASN A 12 17.81 -0.39 7.90
C ASN A 12 18.67 -1.67 7.86
N SER A 13 19.38 -1.91 6.75
CA SER A 13 20.29 -3.04 6.62
C SER A 13 21.52 -2.87 7.51
N VAL A 14 22.00 -3.97 8.11
CA VAL A 14 23.23 -4.01 8.93
C VAL A 14 24.53 -3.90 8.11
N HIS A 15 24.47 -4.05 6.79
CA HIS A 15 25.65 -4.06 5.90
C HIS A 15 26.08 -2.66 5.42
N VAL A 16 25.94 -1.65 6.27
CA VAL A 16 26.33 -0.26 5.97
C VAL A 16 27.07 0.31 7.16
N ALA A 17 28.27 0.85 6.92
CA ALA A 17 29.05 1.55 7.95
C ALA A 17 28.29 2.75 8.50
N GLU A 18 28.41 3.01 9.80
CA GLU A 18 27.66 4.07 10.49
C GLU A 18 27.94 5.47 9.94
N ASP A 19 29.19 5.76 9.55
CA ASP A 19 29.54 7.03 8.90
C ASP A 19 28.77 7.24 7.59
N THR A 20 28.60 6.16 6.81
CA THR A 20 27.83 6.19 5.56
C THR A 20 26.34 6.36 5.83
N ARG A 21 25.81 5.67 6.85
CA ARG A 21 24.42 5.79 7.28
C ARG A 21 24.09 7.23 7.67
N LYS A 22 24.92 7.85 8.53
CA LYS A 22 24.76 9.23 8.98
C LYS A 22 24.71 10.19 7.80
N ARG A 23 25.69 10.10 6.88
CA ARG A 23 25.76 10.96 5.70
C ARG A 23 24.52 10.83 4.80
N VAL A 24 23.98 9.63 4.62
CA VAL A 24 22.76 9.42 3.84
C VAL A 24 21.54 10.03 4.53
N LEU A 25 21.39 9.83 5.85
CA LEU A 25 20.28 10.40 6.62
C LEU A 25 20.29 11.94 6.63
N ASP A 26 21.47 12.55 6.71
CA ASP A 26 21.61 14.01 6.66
C ASP A 26 21.14 14.57 5.31
N VAL A 27 21.50 13.91 4.20
CA VAL A 27 21.05 14.31 2.85
C VAL A 27 19.55 14.11 2.68
N ILE A 28 18.99 13.01 3.19
CA ILE A 28 17.53 12.74 3.15
C ILE A 28 16.77 13.86 3.85
N LYS A 29 17.23 14.26 5.05
CA LYS A 29 16.62 15.37 5.79
C LYS A 29 16.77 16.70 5.06
N ALA A 30 17.98 17.02 4.59
CA ALA A 30 18.26 18.29 3.91
C ALA A 30 17.48 18.46 2.59
N ARG A 31 17.17 17.36 1.90
CA ARG A 31 16.43 17.36 0.63
C ARG A 31 14.96 17.00 0.77
N GLN A 32 14.47 16.82 2.01
CA GLN A 32 13.10 16.38 2.29
C GLN A 32 12.69 15.16 1.45
N TYR A 33 13.63 14.23 1.23
CA TYR A 33 13.37 13.06 0.41
C TYR A 33 12.38 12.14 1.13
N VAL A 34 11.28 11.82 0.46
CA VAL A 34 10.28 10.85 0.93
C VAL A 34 10.31 9.64 0.02
N ARG A 35 10.45 8.46 0.64
CA ARG A 35 10.44 7.19 -0.06
C ARG A 35 9.05 6.93 -0.66
N SER A 36 8.99 6.66 -1.97
CA SER A 36 7.74 6.24 -2.60
C SER A 36 7.34 4.85 -2.14
N ALA A 37 6.17 4.73 -1.53
CA ALA A 37 5.59 3.46 -1.11
C ALA A 37 5.30 2.55 -2.32
N ALA A 38 4.78 3.11 -3.41
CA ALA A 38 4.47 2.36 -4.63
C ALA A 38 5.73 1.74 -5.26
N ALA A 39 6.79 2.53 -5.46
CA ALA A 39 8.06 2.03 -5.99
C ALA A 39 8.71 0.99 -5.06
N SER A 40 8.53 1.16 -3.75
CA SER A 40 9.02 0.24 -2.73
C SER A 40 8.31 -1.11 -2.72
N LYS A 41 6.99 -1.11 -2.98
CA LYS A 41 6.20 -2.33 -3.16
C LYS A 41 6.63 -3.06 -4.44
N LEU A 42 6.74 -2.34 -5.56
CA LEU A 42 7.17 -2.90 -6.85
C LEU A 42 8.56 -3.54 -6.80
N ALA A 43 9.56 -2.85 -6.25
CA ALA A 43 10.94 -3.32 -6.23
C ALA A 43 11.16 -4.58 -5.38
N ARG A 44 10.23 -4.92 -4.48
CA ARG A 44 10.39 -6.06 -3.57
C ARG A 44 10.03 -7.41 -4.19
N ASN A 45 9.41 -7.45 -5.38
CA ASN A 45 8.91 -8.66 -6.09
C ASN A 45 8.05 -9.65 -5.27
N ASN A 46 7.97 -9.49 -3.96
CA ASN A 46 7.11 -10.16 -3.01
C ASN A 46 5.91 -9.25 -2.76
N VAL A 47 5.04 -9.14 -3.76
CA VAL A 47 3.66 -8.75 -3.51
C VAL A 47 3.03 -9.97 -2.84
N VAL A 48 3.25 -10.15 -1.53
CA VAL A 48 2.16 -10.71 -0.73
C VAL A 48 1.06 -9.68 -0.94
N GLU A 49 0.00 -10.05 -1.65
CA GLU A 49 -1.12 -9.16 -1.96
C GLU A 49 -1.71 -8.65 -0.65
N THR A 50 -1.13 -7.56 -0.16
CA THR A 50 -1.59 -6.78 0.99
C THR A 50 -2.73 -5.87 0.54
N THR A 51 -3.40 -6.20 -0.56
CA THR A 51 -4.45 -5.38 -1.12
C THR A 51 -5.54 -6.29 -1.65
N VAL A 52 -6.76 -6.12 -1.15
CA VAL A 52 -7.94 -6.87 -1.59
C VAL A 52 -8.94 -5.91 -2.21
N GLY A 53 -9.38 -6.24 -3.43
CA GLY A 53 -10.42 -5.50 -4.15
C GLY A 53 -11.81 -6.06 -3.85
N LEU A 54 -12.74 -5.20 -3.45
CA LEU A 54 -14.15 -5.53 -3.22
C LEU A 54 -15.02 -4.86 -4.28
N LEU A 55 -15.67 -5.66 -5.10
CA LEU A 55 -16.56 -5.22 -6.17
C LEU A 55 -18.02 -5.31 -5.67
N LEU A 56 -18.67 -4.16 -5.43
CA LEU A 56 -20.01 -4.09 -4.85
C LEU A 56 -21.01 -3.43 -5.82
N PRO A 57 -22.24 -3.96 -5.97
CA PRO A 57 -23.24 -3.41 -6.88
C PRO A 57 -23.78 -2.03 -6.47
N ASP A 58 -23.87 -1.77 -5.17
CA ASP A 58 -24.30 -0.47 -4.64
C ASP A 58 -23.89 -0.36 -3.17
N ILE A 59 -22.91 0.49 -2.85
CA ILE A 59 -22.49 0.70 -1.45
C ILE A 59 -23.53 1.48 -0.63
N GLY A 60 -24.47 2.17 -1.28
CA GLY A 60 -25.56 2.88 -0.60
C GLY A 60 -26.65 1.95 -0.07
N ASN A 61 -26.73 0.73 -0.59
CA ASN A 61 -27.67 -0.27 -0.11
C ASN A 61 -27.15 -0.92 1.18
N HIS A 62 -27.99 -0.90 2.22
CA HIS A 62 -27.68 -1.43 3.55
C HIS A 62 -27.16 -2.88 3.53
N TYR A 63 -27.70 -3.73 2.65
CA TYR A 63 -27.27 -5.12 2.51
C TYR A 63 -25.79 -5.25 2.13
N PHE A 64 -25.33 -4.47 1.14
CA PHE A 64 -23.91 -4.52 0.72
C PHE A 64 -23.00 -3.80 1.72
N PHE A 65 -23.53 -2.81 2.42
CA PHE A 65 -22.80 -2.14 3.49
C PHE A 65 -22.51 -3.07 4.68
N GLU A 66 -23.47 -3.89 5.10
CA GLU A 66 -23.26 -4.89 6.16
C GLU A 66 -22.16 -5.91 5.79
N ILE A 67 -22.15 -6.36 4.53
CA ILE A 67 -21.11 -7.26 4.01
C ILE A 67 -19.74 -6.56 4.04
N PHE A 68 -19.68 -5.31 3.57
CA PHE A 68 -18.46 -4.51 3.62
C PHE A 68 -17.94 -4.36 5.04
N GLU A 69 -18.79 -3.98 6.00
CA GLU A 69 -18.40 -3.82 7.41
C GLU A 69 -17.84 -5.12 8.00
N ALA A 70 -18.49 -6.26 7.75
CA ALA A 70 -18.02 -7.55 8.24
C ALA A 70 -16.62 -7.90 7.68
N ILE A 71 -16.38 -7.63 6.40
CA ILE A 71 -15.06 -7.81 5.77
C ILE A 71 -14.06 -6.83 6.37
N TYR A 72 -14.39 -5.55 6.42
CA TYR A 72 -13.51 -4.50 6.92
C TYR A 72 -13.04 -4.78 8.35
N GLN A 73 -13.92 -5.24 9.24
CA GLN A 73 -13.54 -5.60 10.61
C GLN A 73 -12.54 -6.75 10.70
N LYS A 74 -12.61 -7.72 9.78
CA LYS A 74 -11.66 -8.85 9.75
C LYS A 74 -10.28 -8.44 9.23
N PHE A 75 -10.25 -7.47 8.32
CA PHE A 75 -9.02 -7.02 7.67
C PHE A 75 -8.34 -5.87 8.43
N ARG A 76 -9.09 -5.16 9.29
CA ARG A 76 -8.59 -4.09 10.15
C ARG A 76 -7.40 -4.58 10.99
N GLY A 77 -6.29 -3.85 10.89
CA GLY A 77 -5.08 -4.12 11.67
C GLY A 77 -4.18 -5.22 11.09
N LEU A 78 -4.59 -5.92 10.02
CA LEU A 78 -3.76 -6.94 9.36
C LEU A 78 -2.76 -6.36 8.35
N GLY A 79 -2.70 -5.03 8.19
CA GLY A 79 -1.86 -4.39 7.19
C GLY A 79 -2.29 -4.67 5.75
N ILE A 80 -3.58 -5.00 5.56
CA ILE A 80 -4.20 -5.21 4.25
C ILE A 80 -4.98 -3.96 3.87
N ASP A 81 -4.65 -3.40 2.71
CA ASP A 81 -5.37 -2.32 2.03
C ASP A 81 -6.66 -2.88 1.40
N LEU A 82 -7.81 -2.27 1.66
CA LEU A 82 -9.07 -2.60 0.99
C LEU A 82 -9.39 -1.55 -0.06
N ILE A 83 -9.64 -1.97 -1.30
CA ILE A 83 -10.09 -1.11 -2.39
C ILE A 83 -11.52 -1.46 -2.74
N ILE A 84 -12.41 -0.48 -2.72
CA ILE A 84 -13.82 -0.69 -3.06
C ILE A 84 -14.09 -0.16 -4.46
N PHE A 85 -14.71 -0.99 -5.29
CA PHE A 85 -15.26 -0.63 -6.58
C PHE A 85 -16.78 -0.74 -6.51
N ASN A 86 -17.44 0.41 -6.46
CA ASN A 86 -18.89 0.47 -6.63
C ASN A 86 -19.20 0.43 -8.13
N TYR A 87 -20.02 -0.53 -8.57
CA TYR A 87 -20.40 -0.66 -9.97
C TYR A 87 -21.92 -0.71 -10.10
N GLU A 88 -22.47 0.13 -10.96
CA GLU A 88 -23.90 0.07 -11.24
C GLU A 88 -24.20 -1.19 -12.04
N LYS A 89 -25.04 -2.08 -11.48
CA LYS A 89 -25.55 -3.22 -12.24
C LYS A 89 -26.53 -2.66 -13.28
N HIS A 90 -26.06 -2.49 -14.51
CA HIS A 90 -26.89 -2.12 -15.64
C HIS A 90 -27.96 -3.20 -15.82
N ASN A 91 -29.16 -2.99 -15.27
CA ASN A 91 -30.32 -3.79 -15.59
C ASN A 91 -30.77 -3.31 -16.98
N PRO A 92 -30.64 -4.11 -18.06
CA PRO A 92 -31.35 -3.77 -19.28
C PRO A 92 -32.82 -3.72 -18.91
N LYS A 93 -33.43 -2.53 -19.03
CA LYS A 93 -34.87 -2.36 -18.85
C LYS A 93 -35.52 -3.34 -19.81
N VAL A 94 -36.20 -4.35 -19.26
CA VAL A 94 -37.09 -5.21 -20.04
C VAL A 94 -38.18 -4.27 -20.55
N ILE A 95 -38.15 -4.02 -21.86
CA ILE A 95 -39.16 -3.27 -22.61
C ILE A 95 -40.45 -4.08 -22.58
#